data_AF-A0A7K3L1T2-F1
#
_entry.id   AF-A0A7K3L1T2-F1
#
_cell.length_a   1.000
_cell.length_b   1.000
_cell.length_c   1.000
_cell.angle_alpha   90.00
_cell.angle_beta   90.00
_cell.angle_gamma   90.00
#
_symmetry.space_group_name_H-M   'P 1'
#
loop_
_entity.id
_entity.type
_entity.pdbx_description
1 polymer ?
#
loop_
_entity_poly.entity_id
_entity_poly.type
_entity_poly.pdbx_seq_one_letter_code
_entity_poly.pdbx_strand_id
1 'polypeptide(L)'
;MDEYLFEDALTGSTVAFDRVTGEARLAAAGKGMLEPCPSVFFPGCSLINYALPLVAAVYDTLRDAGSVSGISLLCCGKILSYEPDGEAVRAAFEETLREHVAAAGVERIVAACPNCAKALRDALAADAATAGVEVTALPTALAHLGYAVDAGTAARLVAGDAGASVRLCAHDSCPDRDRGEFADGMRALLPAGMCVEPAHARARSLCCGSLLRAAGKFEAADKMAARNGEEAREVHADALVTACLSCAFQLNAAQAAMPAVHFLELLYDWRIDWASAGAWMKLRFLFDETLGVAGAGERAFVGLGADEAPAAAESTVADRAAEEASEDARALTGPEEEARHDVTMSNEDVEVLGE
;
A
#
# COMPACT_ATOMS: atom_id res chain seq x y z
N MET A 1 7.58 -21.70 14.50
CA MET A 1 8.44 -20.64 13.94
C MET A 1 7.58 -19.41 13.94
N ASP A 2 7.85 -18.52 14.89
CA ASP A 2 6.98 -17.38 15.20
C ASP A 2 7.40 -16.13 14.43
N GLU A 3 8.28 -16.28 13.44
CA GLU A 3 8.88 -15.21 12.66
C GLU A 3 8.76 -15.51 11.16
N TYR A 4 8.48 -14.49 10.35
CA TYR A 4 8.67 -14.51 8.90
C TYR A 4 10.03 -13.90 8.54
N LEU A 5 10.78 -14.55 7.66
CA LEU A 5 12.02 -14.01 7.11
C LEU A 5 11.83 -13.74 5.63
N PHE A 6 12.12 -12.52 5.21
CA PHE A 6 12.10 -12.12 3.81
C PHE A 6 13.47 -11.58 3.44
N GLU A 7 14.06 -12.13 2.39
CA GLU A 7 15.23 -11.57 1.74
C GLU A 7 14.74 -10.62 0.65
N ASP A 8 15.06 -9.33 0.80
CA ASP A 8 14.71 -8.30 -0.17
C ASP A 8 15.58 -8.46 -1.41
N ALA A 9 14.95 -8.72 -2.56
CA ALA A 9 15.62 -9.02 -3.81
C ALA A 9 16.36 -7.84 -4.44
N LEU A 10 16.08 -6.61 -4.00
CA LEU A 10 16.73 -5.40 -4.53
C LEU A 10 17.91 -4.96 -3.69
N THR A 11 17.98 -5.35 -2.42
CA THR A 11 19.04 -4.92 -1.49
C THR A 11 19.84 -6.08 -0.89
N GLY A 12 19.37 -7.32 -1.04
CA GLY A 12 19.91 -8.51 -0.38
C GLY A 12 19.71 -8.54 1.14
N SER A 13 19.05 -7.52 1.70
CA SER A 13 18.81 -7.41 3.14
C SER A 13 17.75 -8.39 3.59
N THR A 14 17.99 -9.09 4.70
CA THR A 14 16.99 -9.97 5.31
C THR A 14 16.25 -9.23 6.40
N VAL A 15 14.93 -9.15 6.26
CA VAL A 15 14.04 -8.58 7.27
C VAL A 15 13.30 -9.71 7.99
N ALA A 16 13.39 -9.69 9.30
CA ALA A 16 12.63 -10.56 10.20
C ALA A 16 11.37 -9.83 10.68
N PHE A 17 10.26 -10.55 10.70
CA PHE A 17 9.01 -10.05 11.24
C PHE A 17 8.40 -11.02 12.25
N ASP A 18 8.11 -10.51 13.44
CA ASP A 18 7.47 -11.27 14.50
C ASP A 18 5.96 -11.39 14.24
N ARG A 19 5.45 -12.62 14.21
CA ARG A 19 4.04 -12.92 13.91
C ARG A 19 3.09 -12.51 15.04
N VAL A 20 3.59 -12.41 16.27
CA VAL A 20 2.82 -12.16 17.48
C VAL A 20 2.75 -10.67 17.77
N THR A 21 3.89 -9.97 17.69
CA THR A 21 3.98 -8.54 17.99
C THR A 21 3.72 -7.66 16.76
N GLY A 22 3.90 -8.20 15.55
CA GLY A 22 3.84 -7.45 14.30
C GLY A 22 5.04 -6.52 14.09
N GLU A 23 6.10 -6.67 14.89
CA GLU A 23 7.33 -5.89 14.77
C GLU A 23 8.22 -6.43 13.65
N ALA A 24 8.96 -5.53 13.01
CA ALA A 24 9.94 -5.88 11.99
C ALA A 24 11.33 -5.39 12.40
N ARG A 25 12.36 -6.15 12.05
CA ARG A 25 13.77 -5.79 12.28
C ARG A 25 14.64 -6.25 11.12
N LEU A 26 15.71 -5.50 10.86
CA LEU A 26 16.79 -5.97 9.98
C LEU A 26 17.49 -7.16 10.66
N ALA A 27 17.37 -8.34 10.09
CA ALA A 27 18.01 -9.56 10.59
C ALA A 27 19.43 -9.72 10.04
N ALA A 28 19.66 -9.30 8.80
CA ALA A 28 20.97 -9.24 8.18
C ALA A 28 20.97 -8.15 7.09
N ALA A 29 22.04 -7.36 7.01
CA ALA A 29 22.28 -6.50 5.87
C ALA A 29 22.69 -7.34 4.64
N GLY A 30 22.40 -6.83 3.45
CA GLY A 30 22.86 -7.41 2.19
C GLY A 30 24.39 -7.54 2.16
N LYS A 31 24.89 -8.56 1.46
CA LYS A 31 26.33 -8.81 1.35
C LYS A 31 26.72 -9.02 -0.11
N GLY A 32 27.06 -7.94 -0.80
CA GLY A 32 27.67 -7.99 -2.13
C GLY A 32 26.70 -8.30 -3.27
N MET A 33 27.24 -8.88 -4.35
CA MET A 33 26.53 -9.06 -5.62
C MET A 33 25.22 -9.86 -5.45
N LEU A 34 24.11 -9.23 -5.80
CA LEU A 34 22.78 -9.83 -5.78
C LEU A 34 22.61 -10.85 -6.91
N GLU A 35 21.90 -11.93 -6.63
CA GLU A 35 21.44 -12.85 -7.66
C GLU A 35 20.41 -12.15 -8.57
N PRO A 36 20.47 -12.35 -9.90
CA PRO A 36 19.49 -11.78 -10.81
C PRO A 36 18.05 -12.19 -10.44
N CYS A 37 17.15 -11.22 -10.38
CA CYS A 37 15.76 -11.41 -10.02
C CYS A 37 14.84 -10.80 -11.08
N PRO A 38 14.52 -11.54 -12.17
CA PRO A 38 13.75 -11.00 -13.29
C PRO A 38 12.30 -10.65 -12.93
N SER A 39 11.74 -11.19 -11.84
CA SER A 39 10.37 -10.93 -11.42
C SER A 39 10.22 -10.75 -9.91
N VAL A 40 9.68 -9.60 -9.49
CA VAL A 40 9.62 -9.21 -8.08
C VAL A 40 8.16 -9.01 -7.63
N PHE A 41 7.79 -9.58 -6.49
CA PHE A 41 6.58 -9.19 -5.77
C PHE A 41 6.84 -7.93 -4.94
N PHE A 42 5.98 -6.93 -5.08
CA PHE A 42 6.08 -5.66 -4.38
C PHE A 42 4.82 -5.43 -3.51
N PRO A 43 4.82 -5.89 -2.24
CA PRO A 43 3.68 -5.77 -1.32
C PRO A 43 3.34 -4.31 -0.97
N GLY A 44 4.35 -3.43 -0.95
CA GLY A 44 4.20 -2.05 -0.49
C GLY A 44 4.03 -1.94 1.03
N CYS A 45 4.22 -0.72 1.55
CA CYS A 45 4.28 -0.47 2.98
C CYS A 45 2.95 -0.73 3.70
N SER A 46 1.79 -0.39 3.12
CA SER A 46 0.50 -0.62 3.79
C SER A 46 0.26 -2.11 4.08
N LEU A 47 0.51 -3.00 3.11
CA LEU A 47 0.29 -4.44 3.29
C LEU A 47 1.23 -5.03 4.35
N ILE A 48 2.48 -4.59 4.36
CA ILE A 48 3.43 -4.96 5.41
C ILE A 48 2.94 -4.56 6.80
N ASN A 49 2.41 -3.34 6.96
CA ASN A 49 2.01 -2.83 8.27
C ASN A 49 0.69 -3.41 8.80
N TYR A 50 -0.28 -3.66 7.92
CA TYR A 50 -1.63 -4.03 8.35
C TYR A 50 -1.94 -5.52 8.17
N ALA A 51 -1.21 -6.23 7.33
CA ALA A 51 -1.55 -7.59 6.94
C ALA A 51 -0.32 -8.43 6.56
N LEU A 52 0.72 -8.41 7.39
CA LEU A 52 1.93 -9.19 7.15
C LEU A 52 1.68 -10.68 6.86
N PRO A 53 0.76 -11.40 7.55
CA PRO A 53 0.45 -12.78 7.17
C PRO A 53 -0.01 -12.92 5.70
N LEU A 54 -0.73 -11.92 5.17
CA LEU A 54 -1.10 -11.88 3.76
C LEU A 54 0.09 -11.62 2.84
N VAL A 55 1.10 -10.83 3.26
CA VAL A 55 2.34 -10.65 2.48
C VAL A 55 3.00 -12.00 2.24
N ALA A 56 3.18 -12.80 3.30
CA ALA A 56 3.79 -14.12 3.20
C ALA A 56 2.97 -15.06 2.31
N ALA A 57 1.66 -15.17 2.57
CA ALA A 57 0.78 -16.06 1.84
C ALA A 57 0.69 -15.72 0.33
N VAL A 58 0.62 -14.43 0.00
CA VAL A 58 0.62 -13.97 -1.40
C VAL A 58 1.97 -14.22 -2.06
N TYR A 59 3.07 -13.96 -1.35
CA TYR A 59 4.40 -14.21 -1.90
C TYR A 59 4.63 -15.69 -2.20
N ASP A 60 4.29 -16.59 -1.26
CA ASP A 60 4.35 -18.04 -1.48
C ASP A 60 3.48 -18.46 -2.67
N THR A 61 2.26 -17.93 -2.75
CA THR A 61 1.33 -18.19 -3.88
C THR A 61 1.92 -17.81 -5.23
N LEU A 62 2.48 -16.60 -5.34
CA LEU A 62 3.07 -16.11 -6.59
C LEU A 62 4.35 -16.86 -6.95
N ARG A 63 5.19 -17.15 -5.94
CA ARG A 63 6.46 -17.87 -6.13
C ARG A 63 6.22 -19.32 -6.57
N ASP A 64 5.32 -20.02 -5.88
CA ASP A 64 5.03 -21.43 -6.17
C ASP A 64 4.36 -21.59 -7.54
N ALA A 65 3.65 -20.56 -8.02
CA ALA A 65 3.12 -20.46 -9.38
C ALA A 65 4.16 -20.01 -10.42
N GLY A 66 5.42 -19.74 -10.02
CA GLY A 66 6.47 -19.24 -10.90
C GLY A 66 6.23 -17.83 -11.47
N SER A 67 5.34 -17.04 -10.85
CA SER A 67 5.01 -15.67 -11.30
C SER A 67 5.98 -14.61 -10.82
N VAL A 68 6.70 -14.89 -9.73
CA VAL A 68 7.77 -14.05 -9.17
C VAL A 68 8.94 -14.92 -8.72
N SER A 69 10.16 -14.40 -8.81
CA SER A 69 11.41 -15.02 -8.35
C SER A 69 11.93 -14.42 -7.04
N GLY A 70 11.41 -13.27 -6.63
CA GLY A 70 11.79 -12.58 -5.40
C GLY A 70 10.71 -11.63 -4.88
N ILE A 71 11.00 -10.99 -3.75
CA ILE A 71 10.15 -9.99 -3.11
C ILE A 71 10.99 -8.74 -2.82
N SER A 72 10.42 -7.54 -2.96
CA SER A 72 11.03 -6.33 -2.40
C SER A 72 10.10 -5.65 -1.40
N LEU A 73 10.62 -5.39 -0.21
CA LEU A 73 9.92 -4.76 0.90
C LEU A 73 10.05 -3.23 0.89
N LEU A 74 10.84 -2.68 -0.04
CA LEU A 74 11.03 -1.25 -0.20
C LEU A 74 9.70 -0.50 -0.33
N CYS A 75 9.67 0.72 0.18
CA CYS A 75 8.62 1.68 -0.12
C CYS A 75 8.75 2.12 -1.58
N CYS A 76 7.64 2.37 -2.28
CA CYS A 76 7.68 2.92 -3.64
C CYS A 76 8.06 4.42 -3.71
N GLY A 77 8.42 5.05 -2.58
CA GLY A 77 8.79 6.46 -2.54
C GLY A 77 7.63 7.46 -2.57
N LYS A 78 6.40 7.08 -2.99
CA LYS A 78 5.26 8.04 -3.09
C LYS A 78 5.07 8.93 -1.87
N ILE A 79 5.19 8.38 -0.67
CA ILE A 79 4.94 9.13 0.57
C ILE A 79 6.05 10.15 0.88
N LEU A 80 7.23 10.03 0.26
CA LEU A 80 8.35 10.95 0.44
C LEU A 80 8.03 12.36 -0.05
N SER A 81 7.13 12.50 -1.04
CA SER A 81 6.59 13.79 -1.47
C SER A 81 5.98 14.61 -0.33
N TYR A 82 5.52 13.96 0.76
CA TYR A 82 4.92 14.63 1.90
C TYR A 82 5.91 14.93 3.04
N GLU A 83 7.19 14.65 2.84
CA GLU A 83 8.25 15.02 3.79
C GLU A 83 8.80 16.43 3.46
N PRO A 84 9.49 17.10 4.40
CA PRO A 84 10.24 18.31 4.09
C PRO A 84 11.23 18.08 2.94
N ASP A 85 11.30 19.02 2.00
CA ASP A 85 12.07 18.88 0.74
C ASP A 85 11.70 17.61 -0.07
N GLY A 86 10.46 17.16 0.06
CA GLY A 86 9.98 15.86 -0.41
C GLY A 86 10.19 15.58 -1.89
N GLU A 87 10.11 16.59 -2.77
CA GLU A 87 10.42 16.41 -4.20
C GLU A 87 11.86 15.97 -4.43
N ALA A 88 12.82 16.64 -3.77
CA ALA A 88 14.24 16.33 -3.91
C ALA A 88 14.57 14.97 -3.26
N VAL A 89 14.01 14.71 -2.07
CA VAL A 89 14.17 13.42 -1.35
C VAL A 89 13.63 12.27 -2.21
N ARG A 90 12.44 12.45 -2.78
CA ARG A 90 11.81 11.44 -3.63
C ARG A 90 12.61 11.21 -4.92
N ALA A 91 13.09 12.27 -5.57
CA ALA A 91 13.88 12.14 -6.78
C ALA A 91 15.18 11.34 -6.55
N ALA A 92 15.90 11.62 -5.46
CA ALA A 92 17.11 10.88 -5.09
C ALA A 92 16.82 9.41 -4.74
N PHE A 93 15.72 9.16 -4.03
CA PHE A 93 15.26 7.80 -3.75
C PHE A 93 14.92 7.03 -5.03
N GLU A 94 14.19 7.66 -5.95
CA GLU A 94 13.78 7.04 -7.21
C GLU A 94 14.98 6.75 -8.13
N GLU A 95 16.02 7.58 -8.10
CA GLU A 95 17.31 7.31 -8.77
C GLU A 95 17.94 6.03 -8.24
N THR A 96 18.11 5.94 -6.92
CA THR A 96 18.67 4.76 -6.26
C THR A 96 17.81 3.52 -6.53
N LEU A 97 16.48 3.65 -6.53
CA LEU A 97 15.56 2.56 -6.83
C LEU A 97 15.77 2.02 -8.25
N ARG A 98 15.89 2.90 -9.25
CA ARG A 98 16.11 2.49 -10.65
C ARG A 98 17.43 1.75 -10.82
N GLU A 99 18.50 2.20 -10.15
CA GLU A 99 19.80 1.54 -10.19
C GLU A 99 19.71 0.11 -9.67
N HIS A 100 19.04 -0.11 -8.52
CA HIS A 100 18.87 -1.44 -7.95
C HIS A 100 17.97 -2.33 -8.80
N VAL A 101 16.90 -1.79 -9.37
CA VAL A 101 16.01 -2.53 -10.30
C VAL A 101 16.79 -2.97 -11.55
N ALA A 102 17.61 -2.09 -12.13
CA ALA A 102 18.43 -2.40 -13.29
C ALA A 102 19.54 -3.41 -12.95
N ALA A 103 20.22 -3.25 -11.81
CA ALA A 103 21.29 -4.13 -11.36
C ALA A 103 20.80 -5.55 -11.07
N ALA A 104 19.60 -5.68 -10.49
CA ALA A 104 18.95 -6.97 -10.25
C ALA A 104 18.39 -7.60 -11.54
N GLY A 105 18.38 -6.88 -12.67
CA GLY A 105 17.85 -7.38 -13.94
C GLY A 105 16.34 -7.64 -13.90
N VAL A 106 15.60 -6.83 -13.13
CA VAL A 106 14.14 -6.97 -13.04
C VAL A 106 13.52 -6.65 -14.40
N GLU A 107 12.63 -7.52 -14.87
CA GLU A 107 11.84 -7.34 -16.09
C GLU A 107 10.36 -7.10 -15.74
N ARG A 108 9.91 -7.60 -14.58
CA ARG A 108 8.51 -7.52 -14.14
C ARG A 108 8.37 -7.31 -12.63
N ILE A 109 7.44 -6.45 -12.26
CA ILE A 109 7.03 -6.20 -10.87
C ILE A 109 5.53 -6.49 -10.71
N VAL A 110 5.17 -7.38 -9.79
CA VAL A 110 3.77 -7.60 -9.37
C VAL A 110 3.49 -6.74 -8.15
N ALA A 111 2.77 -5.63 -8.33
CA ALA A 111 2.50 -4.66 -7.29
C ALA A 111 1.16 -4.94 -6.58
N ALA A 112 1.18 -5.06 -5.25
CA ALA A 112 -0.03 -5.30 -4.44
C ALA A 112 -0.86 -4.03 -4.20
N CYS A 113 -0.25 -2.85 -4.34
CA CYS A 113 -0.85 -1.58 -4.00
C CYS A 113 -1.00 -0.68 -5.24
N PRO A 114 -2.18 -0.12 -5.52
CA PRO A 114 -2.41 0.81 -6.63
C PRO A 114 -1.48 2.03 -6.61
N ASN A 115 -1.20 2.58 -5.42
CA ASN A 115 -0.24 3.68 -5.28
C ASN A 115 1.19 3.26 -5.68
N CYS A 116 1.62 2.06 -5.27
CA CYS A 116 2.93 1.54 -5.65
C CYS A 116 3.00 1.29 -7.16
N ALA A 117 1.96 0.70 -7.76
CA ALA A 117 1.93 0.45 -9.19
C ALA A 117 2.06 1.74 -10.00
N LYS A 118 1.35 2.81 -9.62
CA LYS A 118 1.50 4.13 -10.24
C LYS A 118 2.91 4.70 -10.04
N ALA A 119 3.37 4.80 -8.78
CA ALA A 119 4.65 5.41 -8.47
C ALA A 119 5.85 4.68 -9.11
N LEU A 120 5.82 3.35 -9.12
CA LEU A 120 6.86 2.55 -9.78
C LEU A 120 6.88 2.79 -11.29
N ARG A 121 5.72 2.82 -11.97
CA ARG A 121 5.68 3.11 -13.41
C ARG A 121 6.25 4.49 -13.72
N ASP A 122 5.85 5.50 -12.95
CA ASP A 122 6.33 6.87 -13.13
C ASP A 122 7.86 6.94 -12.92
N ALA A 123 8.37 6.31 -11.85
CA ALA A 123 9.80 6.29 -11.53
C ALA A 123 10.65 5.51 -12.55
N LEU A 124 10.17 4.37 -13.04
CA LEU A 124 10.90 3.49 -13.98
C LEU A 124 10.88 4.03 -15.42
N ALA A 125 9.81 4.70 -15.82
CA ALA A 125 9.71 5.32 -17.15
C ALA A 125 10.72 6.48 -17.35
N ALA A 126 11.27 7.02 -16.27
CA ALA A 126 12.23 8.13 -16.31
C ALA A 126 13.64 7.73 -16.79
N ASP A 127 13.94 6.43 -16.91
CA ASP A 127 15.27 5.94 -17.30
C ASP A 127 15.19 4.81 -18.34
N ALA A 128 16.00 4.91 -19.39
CA ALA A 128 16.02 3.94 -20.48
C ALA A 128 16.36 2.50 -20.03
N ALA A 129 17.16 2.33 -18.96
CA ALA A 129 17.52 1.02 -18.42
C ALA A 129 16.36 0.32 -17.73
N THR A 130 15.35 1.06 -17.25
CA THR A 130 14.20 0.51 -16.51
C THR A 130 12.85 0.78 -17.16
N ALA A 131 12.78 1.59 -18.21
CA ALA A 131 11.54 1.92 -18.92
C ALA A 131 10.84 0.70 -19.55
N GLY A 132 11.56 -0.41 -19.75
CA GLY A 132 11.03 -1.68 -20.24
C GLY A 132 10.41 -2.57 -19.17
N VAL A 133 10.52 -2.23 -17.88
CA VAL A 133 10.03 -3.05 -16.77
C VAL A 133 8.50 -3.02 -16.74
N GLU A 134 7.89 -4.21 -16.81
CA GLU A 134 6.44 -4.35 -16.69
C GLU A 134 6.02 -4.21 -15.23
N VAL A 135 5.02 -3.39 -14.93
CA VAL A 135 4.37 -3.36 -13.60
C VAL A 135 2.97 -3.93 -13.74
N THR A 136 2.72 -5.12 -13.19
CA THR A 136 1.41 -5.80 -13.20
C THR A 136 0.67 -5.57 -11.88
N ALA A 137 -0.63 -5.27 -11.92
CA ALA A 137 -1.49 -5.25 -10.74
C ALA A 137 -1.67 -6.67 -10.15
N LEU A 138 -1.48 -6.82 -8.84
CA LEU A 138 -1.63 -8.10 -8.14
C LEU A 138 -2.97 -8.81 -8.41
N PRO A 139 -4.15 -8.18 -8.31
CA PRO A 139 -5.40 -8.91 -8.52
C PRO A 139 -5.53 -9.45 -9.95
N THR A 140 -4.99 -8.74 -10.95
CA THR A 140 -4.90 -9.21 -12.34
C THR A 140 -3.97 -10.42 -12.47
N ALA A 141 -2.81 -10.37 -11.82
CA ALA A 141 -1.87 -11.51 -11.80
C ALA A 141 -2.51 -12.75 -11.17
N LEU A 142 -3.21 -12.60 -10.04
CA LEU A 142 -3.91 -13.71 -9.36
C LEU A 142 -5.06 -14.25 -10.22
N ALA A 143 -5.84 -13.39 -10.87
CA ALA A 143 -6.92 -13.83 -11.76
C ALA A 143 -6.39 -14.62 -12.96
N HIS A 144 -5.28 -14.19 -13.56
CA HIS A 144 -4.61 -14.92 -14.65
C HIS A 144 -4.08 -16.29 -14.22
N LEU A 145 -3.69 -16.44 -12.96
CA LEU A 145 -3.31 -17.72 -12.36
C LEU A 145 -4.52 -18.62 -12.03
N GLY A 146 -5.75 -18.15 -12.24
CA GLY A 146 -6.98 -18.91 -11.99
C GLY A 146 -7.46 -18.89 -10.55
N TYR A 147 -6.95 -17.97 -9.72
CA TYR A 147 -7.49 -17.76 -8.37
C TYR A 147 -8.87 -17.10 -8.44
N ALA A 148 -9.73 -17.45 -7.49
CA ALA A 148 -11.03 -16.84 -7.30
C ALA A 148 -11.41 -16.90 -5.82
N VAL A 149 -12.14 -15.90 -5.36
CA VAL A 149 -12.74 -15.89 -4.02
C VAL A 149 -13.85 -16.94 -3.97
N ASP A 150 -13.86 -17.75 -2.92
CA ASP A 150 -14.98 -18.66 -2.66
C ASP A 150 -16.19 -17.89 -2.13
N ALA A 151 -17.38 -18.17 -2.69
CA ALA A 151 -18.61 -17.48 -2.32
C ALA A 151 -19.02 -17.74 -0.85
N GLY A 152 -18.81 -18.97 -0.36
CA GLY A 152 -19.09 -19.33 1.03
C GLY A 152 -18.13 -18.65 2.01
N THR A 153 -16.85 -18.55 1.65
CA THR A 153 -15.86 -17.76 2.41
C THR A 153 -16.26 -16.30 2.48
N ALA A 154 -16.60 -15.68 1.34
CA ALA A 154 -17.03 -14.28 1.32
C ALA A 154 -18.29 -14.04 2.18
N ALA A 155 -19.31 -14.88 2.03
CA ALA A 155 -20.54 -14.81 2.83
C ALA A 155 -20.26 -14.98 4.33
N ARG A 156 -19.44 -15.96 4.71
CA ARG A 156 -19.06 -16.19 6.11
C ARG A 156 -18.28 -15.03 6.69
N LEU A 157 -17.31 -14.47 5.96
CA LEU A 157 -16.49 -13.36 6.46
C LEU A 157 -17.27 -12.05 6.59
N VAL A 158 -18.26 -11.81 5.72
CA VAL A 158 -19.06 -10.58 5.74
C VAL A 158 -20.27 -10.68 6.67
N ALA A 159 -21.01 -11.79 6.63
CA ALA A 159 -22.28 -11.97 7.32
C ALA A 159 -22.27 -13.02 8.44
N GLY A 160 -21.15 -13.73 8.66
CA GLY A 160 -21.03 -14.78 9.68
C GLY A 160 -21.67 -16.11 9.30
N ASP A 161 -22.24 -16.23 8.09
CA ASP A 161 -22.91 -17.42 7.59
C ASP A 161 -22.51 -17.71 6.14
N ALA A 162 -21.95 -18.90 5.88
CA ALA A 162 -21.54 -19.31 4.54
C ALA A 162 -22.72 -19.52 3.56
N GLY A 163 -23.95 -19.66 4.08
CA GLY A 163 -25.16 -19.76 3.28
C GLY A 163 -25.86 -18.42 3.01
N ALA A 164 -25.36 -17.32 3.56
CA ALA A 164 -25.96 -16.00 3.37
C ALA A 164 -25.75 -15.48 1.94
N SER A 165 -26.77 -14.79 1.41
CA SER A 165 -26.62 -14.00 0.20
C SER A 165 -26.04 -12.64 0.57
N VAL A 166 -24.80 -12.36 0.16
CA VAL A 166 -24.14 -11.07 0.43
C VAL A 166 -23.82 -10.31 -0.86
N ARG A 167 -23.92 -8.98 -0.79
CA ARG A 167 -23.63 -8.04 -1.88
C ARG A 167 -22.38 -7.24 -1.54
N LEU A 168 -21.40 -7.30 -2.43
CA LEU A 168 -20.09 -6.69 -2.29
C LEU A 168 -20.00 -5.45 -3.18
N CYS A 169 -20.04 -4.25 -2.59
CA CYS A 169 -19.90 -3.00 -3.34
C CYS A 169 -18.43 -2.78 -3.70
N ALA A 170 -18.10 -2.71 -4.98
CA ALA A 170 -16.74 -2.39 -5.40
C ALA A 170 -16.37 -0.94 -5.03
N HIS A 171 -15.17 -0.73 -4.49
CA HIS A 171 -14.55 0.58 -4.29
C HIS A 171 -13.20 0.63 -5.00
N ASP A 172 -13.14 1.45 -6.05
CA ASP A 172 -11.98 1.56 -6.92
C ASP A 172 -11.06 2.70 -6.44
N SER A 173 -9.80 2.37 -6.22
CA SER A 173 -8.84 3.32 -5.66
C SER A 173 -8.43 4.39 -6.67
N CYS A 174 -8.32 5.65 -6.24
CA CYS A 174 -7.96 6.77 -7.12
C CYS A 174 -6.67 6.60 -7.95
N PRO A 175 -5.58 5.91 -7.51
CA PRO A 175 -4.37 5.77 -8.34
C PRO A 175 -4.55 4.82 -9.53
N ASP A 176 -5.63 4.05 -9.57
CA ASP A 176 -5.95 3.10 -10.64
C ASP A 176 -6.83 3.73 -11.75
N ARG A 177 -7.20 5.00 -11.62
CA ARG A 177 -8.18 5.70 -12.49
C ARG A 177 -7.87 5.59 -13.98
N ASP A 178 -6.59 5.75 -14.34
CA ASP A 178 -6.16 5.80 -15.74
C ASP A 178 -6.13 4.43 -16.41
N ARG A 179 -6.00 3.36 -15.63
CA ARG A 179 -5.72 2.00 -16.14
C ARG A 179 -6.81 0.99 -15.82
N GLY A 180 -7.47 1.12 -14.67
CA GLY A 180 -8.53 0.24 -14.20
C GLY A 180 -8.08 -1.21 -13.92
N GLU A 181 -6.77 -1.46 -13.86
CA GLU A 181 -6.23 -2.83 -13.77
C GLU A 181 -6.53 -3.45 -12.41
N PHE A 182 -6.45 -2.69 -11.32
CA PHE A 182 -6.84 -3.19 -10.00
C PHE A 182 -8.35 -3.35 -9.90
N ALA A 183 -9.12 -2.40 -10.44
CA ALA A 183 -10.57 -2.45 -10.49
C ALA A 183 -11.08 -3.70 -11.24
N ASP A 184 -10.53 -3.99 -12.42
CA ASP A 184 -10.90 -5.15 -13.23
C ASP A 184 -10.39 -6.46 -12.64
N GLY A 185 -9.13 -6.51 -12.22
CA GLY A 185 -8.56 -7.69 -11.60
C GLY A 185 -9.32 -8.09 -10.34
N MET A 186 -9.69 -7.12 -9.49
CA MET A 186 -10.47 -7.38 -8.28
C MET A 186 -11.82 -8.00 -8.63
N ARG A 187 -12.55 -7.42 -9.57
CA ARG A 187 -13.85 -7.95 -10.00
C ARG A 187 -13.75 -9.34 -10.61
N ALA A 188 -12.68 -9.62 -11.36
CA ALA A 188 -12.42 -10.94 -11.92
C ALA A 188 -12.19 -12.02 -10.86
N LEU A 189 -11.69 -11.65 -9.67
CA LEU A 189 -11.52 -12.54 -8.52
C LEU A 189 -12.82 -12.74 -7.71
N LEU A 190 -13.76 -11.79 -7.76
CA LEU A 190 -14.98 -11.86 -6.96
C LEU A 190 -15.99 -12.86 -7.52
N PRO A 191 -16.81 -13.51 -6.67
CA PRO A 191 -17.78 -14.49 -7.15
C PRO A 191 -18.84 -13.83 -8.03
N ALA A 192 -19.20 -14.52 -9.11
CA ALA A 192 -20.22 -14.05 -10.05
C ALA A 192 -21.54 -13.76 -9.33
N GLY A 193 -22.12 -12.58 -9.57
CA GLY A 193 -23.40 -12.16 -9.00
C GLY A 193 -23.33 -11.57 -7.58
N MET A 194 -22.17 -11.59 -6.92
CA MET A 194 -22.01 -10.95 -5.60
C MET A 194 -21.52 -9.49 -5.69
N CYS A 195 -20.77 -9.15 -6.73
CA CYS A 195 -20.27 -7.79 -6.94
C CYS A 195 -21.39 -6.85 -7.41
N VAL A 196 -21.53 -5.70 -6.74
CA VAL A 196 -22.43 -4.61 -7.13
C VAL A 196 -21.66 -3.31 -7.30
N GLU A 197 -22.10 -2.48 -8.24
CA GLU A 197 -21.42 -1.22 -8.58
C GLU A 197 -22.12 -0.04 -7.90
N PRO A 198 -21.39 0.86 -7.23
CA PRO A 198 -21.94 2.13 -6.77
C PRO A 198 -22.21 3.08 -7.94
N ALA A 199 -22.83 4.24 -7.67
CA ALA A 199 -23.05 5.27 -8.68
C ALA A 199 -21.71 5.73 -9.31
N HIS A 200 -20.68 5.88 -8.47
CA HIS A 200 -19.34 6.26 -8.87
C HIS A 200 -18.37 5.07 -8.79
N ALA A 201 -18.20 4.41 -9.94
CA ALA A 201 -17.28 3.29 -10.11
C ALA A 201 -16.14 3.62 -11.08
N ARG A 202 -15.08 2.82 -11.01
CA ARG A 202 -13.91 2.84 -11.90
C ARG A 202 -13.25 4.21 -11.95
N ALA A 203 -13.07 4.74 -13.15
CA ALA A 203 -12.45 6.03 -13.36
C ALA A 203 -13.23 7.22 -12.77
N ARG A 204 -14.46 7.00 -12.28
CA ARG A 204 -15.28 8.00 -11.59
C ARG A 204 -15.38 7.77 -10.09
N SER A 205 -14.73 6.74 -9.55
CA SER A 205 -14.89 6.38 -8.15
C SER A 205 -14.45 7.50 -7.21
N LEU A 206 -15.21 7.68 -6.13
CA LEU A 206 -14.92 8.68 -5.12
C LEU A 206 -13.62 8.31 -4.38
N CYS A 207 -12.80 9.31 -4.06
CA CYS A 207 -11.66 9.10 -3.17
C CYS A 207 -12.15 8.51 -1.83
N CYS A 208 -11.34 7.70 -1.13
CA CYS A 208 -11.71 7.23 0.22
C CYS A 208 -11.47 8.29 1.31
N GLY A 209 -10.66 9.31 1.01
CA GLY A 209 -10.24 10.36 1.94
C GLY A 209 -8.86 10.14 2.57
N SER A 210 -8.15 9.02 2.33
CA SER A 210 -6.89 8.71 3.03
C SER A 210 -5.79 9.75 2.76
N LEU A 211 -5.69 10.27 1.53
CA LEU A 211 -4.71 11.31 1.19
C LEU A 211 -5.08 12.67 1.81
N LEU A 212 -6.38 13.01 1.84
CA LEU A 212 -6.85 14.22 2.53
C LEU A 212 -6.50 14.16 4.02
N ARG A 213 -6.70 13.00 4.64
CA ARG A 213 -6.33 12.77 6.04
C ARG A 213 -4.82 12.88 6.25
N ALA A 214 -4.02 12.28 5.37
CA ALA A 214 -2.55 12.41 5.42
C ALA A 214 -2.07 13.86 5.28
N ALA A 215 -2.82 14.69 4.53
CA ALA A 215 -2.58 16.13 4.39
C ALA A 215 -3.21 16.98 5.52
N GLY A 216 -3.68 16.37 6.62
CA GLY A 216 -4.28 17.06 7.76
C GLY A 216 -5.72 17.56 7.56
N LYS A 217 -6.39 17.20 6.46
CA LYS A 217 -7.76 17.62 6.14
C LYS A 217 -8.80 16.61 6.64
N PHE A 218 -8.85 16.44 7.96
CA PHE A 218 -9.64 15.39 8.62
C PHE A 218 -11.13 15.45 8.29
N GLU A 219 -11.79 16.61 8.40
CA GLU A 219 -13.23 16.73 8.12
C GLU A 219 -13.58 16.41 6.67
N ALA A 220 -12.75 16.84 5.72
CA ALA A 220 -12.95 16.55 4.30
C ALA A 220 -12.75 15.06 3.99
N ALA A 221 -11.77 14.43 4.65
CA ALA A 221 -11.57 12.99 4.55
C ALA A 221 -12.77 12.19 5.06
N ASP A 222 -13.36 12.62 6.18
CA ASP A 222 -14.50 11.93 6.80
C ASP A 222 -15.79 12.10 5.99
N LYS A 223 -16.05 13.30 5.48
CA LYS A 223 -17.16 13.53 4.52
C LYS A 223 -17.04 12.63 3.30
N MET A 224 -15.84 12.47 2.77
CA MET A 224 -15.59 11.64 1.60
C MET A 224 -15.80 10.15 1.91
N ALA A 225 -15.31 9.66 3.05
CA ALA A 225 -15.56 8.29 3.49
C ALA A 225 -17.07 8.04 3.72
N ALA A 226 -17.78 8.97 4.36
CA ALA A 226 -19.22 8.89 4.58
C ALA A 226 -19.99 8.77 3.26
N ARG A 227 -19.62 9.55 2.24
CA ARG A 227 -20.23 9.49 0.92
C ARG A 227 -20.08 8.12 0.24
N ASN A 228 -18.90 7.50 0.35
CA ASN A 228 -18.71 6.12 -0.13
C ASN A 228 -19.65 5.13 0.58
N GLY A 229 -19.85 5.29 1.89
CA GLY A 229 -20.79 4.47 2.65
C GLY A 229 -22.26 4.72 2.27
N GLU A 230 -22.62 5.94 1.84
CA GLU A 230 -23.94 6.25 1.30
C GLU A 230 -24.20 5.53 -0.02
N GLU A 231 -23.28 5.61 -0.98
CA GLU A 231 -23.46 4.94 -2.29
C GLU A 231 -23.57 3.43 -2.15
N ALA A 232 -22.80 2.84 -1.23
CA ALA A 232 -22.88 1.43 -0.95
C ALA A 232 -24.24 1.03 -0.35
N ARG A 233 -24.87 1.89 0.48
CA ARG A 233 -26.24 1.67 0.99
C ARG A 233 -27.28 1.79 -0.10
N GLU A 234 -27.14 2.75 -1.02
CA GLU A 234 -28.04 2.96 -2.16
C GLU A 234 -28.13 1.70 -3.04
N VAL A 235 -27.05 0.94 -3.12
CA VAL A 235 -26.99 -0.33 -3.85
C VAL A 235 -27.18 -1.56 -2.95
N HIS A 236 -27.66 -1.37 -1.72
CA HIS A 236 -27.95 -2.40 -0.73
C HIS A 236 -26.79 -3.39 -0.52
N ALA A 237 -25.57 -2.88 -0.42
CA ALA A 237 -24.40 -3.71 -0.15
C ALA A 237 -24.25 -4.05 1.34
N ASP A 238 -23.61 -5.19 1.61
CA ASP A 238 -23.27 -5.66 2.95
C ASP A 238 -21.83 -5.31 3.34
N ALA A 239 -20.97 -5.09 2.33
CA ALA A 239 -19.60 -4.64 2.52
C ALA A 239 -19.09 -3.84 1.31
N LEU A 240 -18.16 -2.93 1.56
CA LEU A 240 -17.29 -2.33 0.54
C LEU A 240 -16.10 -3.26 0.29
N VAL A 241 -15.70 -3.49 -0.97
CA VAL A 241 -14.54 -4.31 -1.33
C VAL A 241 -13.57 -3.50 -2.18
N THR A 242 -12.29 -3.51 -1.80
CA THR A 242 -11.26 -2.71 -2.47
C THR A 242 -9.93 -3.46 -2.63
N ALA A 243 -9.13 -3.02 -3.60
CA ALA A 243 -7.75 -3.44 -3.81
C ALA A 243 -6.70 -2.48 -3.23
N CYS A 244 -7.12 -1.49 -2.45
CA CYS A 244 -6.22 -0.58 -1.75
C CYS A 244 -6.39 -0.69 -0.25
N LEU A 245 -5.34 -1.13 0.45
CA LEU A 245 -5.36 -1.30 1.90
C LEU A 245 -5.54 0.03 2.66
N SER A 246 -5.05 1.14 2.12
CA SER A 246 -5.29 2.47 2.67
C SER A 246 -6.74 2.91 2.52
N CYS A 247 -7.45 2.48 1.45
CA CYS A 247 -8.89 2.68 1.33
C CYS A 247 -9.64 1.82 2.35
N ALA A 248 -9.28 0.55 2.52
CA ALA A 248 -9.90 -0.32 3.51
C ALA A 248 -9.74 0.26 4.93
N PHE A 249 -8.55 0.72 5.32
CA PHE A 249 -8.33 1.39 6.60
C PHE A 249 -9.19 2.64 6.75
N GLN A 250 -9.11 3.57 5.80
CA GLN A 250 -9.82 4.86 5.88
C GLN A 250 -11.34 4.66 5.93
N LEU A 251 -11.89 3.76 5.11
CA LEU A 251 -13.32 3.50 5.08
C LEU A 251 -13.82 2.80 6.35
N ASN A 252 -13.04 1.91 6.98
CA ASN A 252 -13.42 1.37 8.29
C ASN A 252 -13.31 2.40 9.41
N ALA A 253 -12.34 3.31 9.34
CA ALA A 253 -12.11 4.31 10.38
C ALA A 253 -13.10 5.49 10.34
N ALA A 254 -13.61 5.85 9.15
CA ALA A 254 -14.29 7.13 8.94
C ALA A 254 -15.73 7.03 8.40
N GLN A 255 -16.26 5.83 8.15
CA GLN A 255 -17.69 5.65 7.90
C GLN A 255 -18.23 4.41 8.63
N ALA A 256 -19.50 4.46 9.05
CA ALA A 256 -20.16 3.43 9.86
C ALA A 256 -21.30 2.70 9.13
N ALA A 257 -21.37 2.80 7.79
CA ALA A 257 -22.40 2.17 6.98
C ALA A 257 -22.29 0.66 6.95
N MET A 258 -21.08 0.17 6.71
CA MET A 258 -20.74 -1.23 6.52
C MET A 258 -19.23 -1.42 6.62
N PRO A 259 -18.75 -2.65 6.88
CA PRO A 259 -17.32 -2.93 6.83
C PRO A 259 -16.74 -2.68 5.42
N ALA A 260 -15.49 -2.24 5.38
CA ALA A 260 -14.69 -2.26 4.16
C ALA A 260 -13.67 -3.41 4.24
N VAL A 261 -13.56 -4.20 3.18
CA VAL A 261 -12.75 -5.41 3.15
C VAL A 261 -11.77 -5.32 1.98
N HIS A 262 -10.51 -5.64 2.23
CA HIS A 262 -9.55 -5.80 1.15
C HIS A 262 -9.78 -7.13 0.44
N PHE A 263 -9.70 -7.18 -0.90
CA PHE A 263 -10.00 -8.44 -1.62
C PHE A 263 -9.16 -9.64 -1.18
N LEU A 264 -7.92 -9.41 -0.70
CA LEU A 264 -7.06 -10.47 -0.16
C LEU A 264 -7.61 -11.08 1.15
N GLU A 265 -8.35 -10.32 1.96
CA GLU A 265 -9.02 -10.87 3.15
C GLU A 265 -10.01 -11.97 2.73
N LEU A 266 -10.77 -11.71 1.65
CA LEU A 266 -11.73 -12.67 1.11
C LEU A 266 -11.03 -13.86 0.43
N LEU A 267 -9.97 -13.59 -0.34
CA LEU A 267 -9.28 -14.63 -1.12
C LEU A 267 -8.50 -15.62 -0.23
N TYR A 268 -7.89 -15.14 0.85
CA TYR A 268 -7.06 -15.94 1.74
C TYR A 268 -7.76 -16.36 3.03
N ASP A 269 -9.07 -16.15 3.12
CA ASP A 269 -9.87 -16.48 4.29
C ASP A 269 -9.28 -15.91 5.61
N TRP A 270 -8.97 -14.62 5.59
CA TRP A 270 -8.30 -13.95 6.70
C TRP A 270 -8.85 -12.54 6.91
N ARG A 271 -8.88 -12.04 8.14
CA ARG A 271 -9.43 -10.71 8.46
C ARG A 271 -8.40 -9.83 9.12
N ILE A 272 -8.35 -8.59 8.68
CA ILE A 272 -7.62 -7.53 9.37
C ILE A 272 -8.48 -7.07 10.56
N ASP A 273 -7.91 -7.12 11.76
CA ASP A 273 -8.53 -6.50 12.92
C ASP A 273 -8.25 -4.99 12.91
N TRP A 274 -9.09 -4.25 12.19
CA TRP A 274 -9.01 -2.79 12.09
C TRP A 274 -9.19 -2.07 13.43
N ALA A 275 -9.77 -2.71 14.45
CA ALA A 275 -9.88 -2.11 15.79
C ALA A 275 -8.53 -2.14 16.54
N SER A 276 -7.68 -3.13 16.23
CA SER A 276 -6.32 -3.25 16.76
C SER A 276 -5.25 -2.62 15.86
N ALA A 277 -5.58 -2.36 14.59
CA ALA A 277 -4.69 -1.69 13.65
C ALA A 277 -4.34 -0.29 14.18
N GLY A 278 -3.07 -0.07 14.50
CA GLY A 278 -2.59 1.22 14.97
C GLY A 278 -2.98 2.34 14.00
N ALA A 279 -3.22 3.54 14.53
CA ALA A 279 -3.69 4.69 13.75
C ALA A 279 -2.75 5.12 12.61
N TRP A 280 -1.49 4.66 12.61
CA TRP A 280 -0.45 5.09 11.68
C TRP A 280 0.44 3.91 11.24
N MET A 281 0.87 3.92 9.96
CA MET A 281 1.88 2.99 9.45
C MET A 281 3.22 3.23 10.16
N LYS A 282 3.77 2.17 10.75
CA LYS A 282 5.00 2.17 11.54
C LYS A 282 6.26 1.88 10.72
N LEU A 283 6.12 1.18 9.59
CA LEU A 283 7.25 0.65 8.84
C LEU A 283 7.24 1.13 7.40
N ARG A 284 8.36 1.69 6.96
CA ARG A 284 8.64 2.02 5.57
C ARG A 284 10.11 1.72 5.33
N PHE A 285 10.39 0.78 4.46
CA PHE A 285 11.75 0.45 4.12
C PHE A 285 12.24 1.37 3.00
N LEU A 286 13.37 2.04 3.23
CA LEU A 286 14.05 2.88 2.24
C LEU A 286 15.49 2.40 2.10
N PHE A 287 16.22 2.94 1.12
CA PHE A 287 17.66 2.81 1.09
C PHE A 287 18.30 3.55 2.27
N ASP A 288 19.39 3.00 2.82
CA ASP A 288 20.10 3.60 3.96
C ASP A 288 20.58 5.02 3.63
N GLU A 289 21.01 5.27 2.39
CA GLU A 289 21.43 6.57 1.86
C GLU A 289 20.29 7.60 1.85
N THR A 290 19.05 7.14 1.72
CA THR A 290 17.87 8.02 1.69
C THR A 290 17.49 8.52 3.08
N LEU A 291 17.83 7.77 4.15
CA LEU A 291 17.50 8.17 5.53
C LEU A 291 18.24 9.43 5.97
N GLY A 292 19.44 9.69 5.46
CA GLY A 292 20.20 10.92 5.75
C GLY A 292 19.61 12.18 5.12
N VAL A 293 18.70 12.02 4.15
CA VAL A 293 18.04 13.11 3.41
C VAL A 293 16.60 13.33 3.92
N ALA A 294 15.95 12.29 4.47
CA ALA A 294 14.65 12.41 5.13
C ALA A 294 14.82 13.02 6.53
N GLY A 295 14.45 14.29 6.70
CA GLY A 295 14.54 15.00 7.99
C GLY A 295 13.81 14.27 9.14
N ALA A 296 14.27 14.50 10.37
CA ALA A 296 13.71 13.91 11.59
C ALA A 296 12.24 14.33 11.81
N GLY A 297 11.31 13.47 11.40
CA GLY A 297 9.88 13.59 11.68
C GLY A 297 9.37 12.39 12.47
N GLU A 298 8.14 12.48 12.99
CA GLU A 298 7.46 11.43 13.79
C GLU A 298 7.17 10.12 13.01
N ARG A 299 7.58 10.02 11.74
CA ARG A 299 7.28 8.90 10.83
C ARG A 299 8.51 7.97 10.76
N ALA A 300 8.37 6.76 11.29
CA ALA A 300 9.45 5.79 11.31
C ALA A 300 9.77 5.25 9.90
N PHE A 301 11.01 5.49 9.46
CA PHE A 301 11.63 4.88 8.29
C PHE A 301 12.72 3.90 8.74
N VAL A 302 12.84 2.79 8.03
CA VAL A 302 13.83 1.74 8.29
C VAL A 302 14.70 1.61 7.07
N GLY A 303 16.01 1.57 7.27
CA GLY A 303 16.96 1.50 6.18
C GLY A 303 17.27 0.05 5.78
N LEU A 304 17.35 -0.20 4.48
CA LEU A 304 17.78 -1.42 3.83
C LEU A 304 18.77 -1.05 2.72
N GLY A 305 20.01 -1.58 2.73
CA GLY A 305 20.89 -1.47 1.56
C GLY A 305 22.34 -1.09 1.80
N ALA A 306 22.82 -0.89 3.03
CA ALA A 306 24.23 -0.57 3.27
C ALA A 306 25.18 -1.78 3.06
N ASP A 307 26.22 -1.59 2.25
CA ASP A 307 27.38 -2.49 2.10
C ASP A 307 28.36 -2.40 3.30
N GLU A 308 28.26 -1.35 4.12
CA GLU A 308 29.12 -1.12 5.28
C GLU A 308 28.32 -1.08 6.58
N ALA A 309 28.74 -1.87 7.56
CA ALA A 309 28.26 -1.73 8.93
C ALA A 309 28.58 -0.31 9.42
N PRO A 310 27.59 0.46 9.93
CA PRO A 310 27.92 1.66 10.68
C PRO A 310 28.80 1.23 11.86
N ALA A 311 29.92 1.93 12.06
CA ALA A 311 30.58 1.92 13.35
C ALA A 311 29.51 2.13 14.43
N ALA A 312 29.56 1.32 15.49
CA ALA A 312 28.55 1.24 16.56
C ALA A 312 27.79 2.56 16.73
N ALA A 313 26.48 2.52 16.53
CA ALA A 313 25.61 3.68 16.67
C ALA A 313 25.90 4.36 18.02
N GLU A 314 26.64 5.46 18.00
CA GLU A 314 26.66 6.38 19.12
C GLU A 314 25.26 6.97 19.21
N SER A 315 24.71 7.00 20.44
CA SER A 315 23.43 7.59 20.79
C SER A 315 23.18 8.83 19.94
N THR A 316 22.13 8.80 19.12
CA THR A 316 21.78 9.95 18.29
C THR A 316 21.36 11.11 19.19
N VAL A 317 21.45 12.33 18.67
CA VAL A 317 21.13 13.60 19.36
C VAL A 317 19.71 13.61 19.97
N ALA A 318 18.84 12.67 19.57
CA ALA A 318 17.53 12.41 20.16
C ALA A 318 17.56 11.89 21.61
N ASP A 319 18.62 11.20 22.05
CA ASP A 319 18.73 10.73 23.46
C ASP A 319 19.05 11.88 24.44
N ARG A 320 19.48 13.04 23.94
CA ARG A 320 19.80 14.22 24.78
C ARG A 320 18.71 15.30 24.79
N ALA A 321 17.71 15.19 23.92
CA ALA A 321 16.64 16.19 23.80
C ALA A 321 15.33 15.78 24.48
N ALA A 322 15.22 14.57 25.02
CA ALA A 322 14.01 14.06 25.66
C ALA A 322 13.80 14.53 27.12
N GLU A 323 14.66 15.40 27.66
CA GLU A 323 14.47 15.97 29.01
C GLU A 323 13.98 17.43 29.03
N GLU A 324 13.83 18.12 27.89
CA GLU A 324 13.37 19.51 27.91
C GLU A 324 12.31 19.84 26.83
N ALA A 325 11.08 19.94 27.33
CA ALA A 325 10.04 20.90 26.99
C ALA A 325 9.02 20.61 25.85
N SER A 326 7.78 20.74 26.34
CA SER A 326 6.44 20.81 25.77
C SER A 326 6.17 21.83 24.64
N GLU A 327 5.05 21.56 23.96
CA GLU A 327 4.09 22.51 23.35
C GLU A 327 4.62 23.52 22.32
N ASP A 328 4.33 23.30 21.04
CA ASP A 328 3.48 24.23 20.27
C ASP A 328 3.14 23.67 18.88
N ALA A 329 1.86 23.72 18.51
CA ALA A 329 1.40 23.48 17.16
C ALA A 329 1.84 24.65 16.25
N ARG A 330 2.58 24.36 15.17
CA ARG A 330 2.84 25.34 14.11
C ARG A 330 2.52 24.80 12.73
N ALA A 331 1.79 25.64 12.01
CA ALA A 331 1.29 25.50 10.66
C ALA A 331 2.37 25.05 9.66
N LEU A 332 2.09 23.95 8.95
CA LEU A 332 2.79 23.55 7.74
C LEU A 332 1.98 24.07 6.55
N THR A 333 2.46 25.15 5.92
CA THR A 333 2.03 25.52 4.56
C THR A 333 2.92 24.80 3.56
N GLY A 334 2.39 23.77 2.90
CA GLY A 334 3.00 23.00 1.80
C GLY A 334 3.01 21.47 2.04
N PRO A 335 1.93 20.77 1.65
CA PRO A 335 1.94 19.72 0.61
C PRO A 335 0.67 19.79 -0.28
N GLU A 336 0.15 21.00 -0.47
CA GLU A 336 -1.23 21.19 -0.93
C GLU A 336 -1.46 20.87 -2.40
N GLU A 337 -0.47 21.01 -3.28
CA GLU A 337 -0.69 20.93 -4.73
C GLU A 337 -0.79 19.49 -5.24
N GLU A 338 0.04 18.57 -4.75
CA GLU A 338 -0.01 17.15 -5.15
C GLU A 338 -1.22 16.42 -4.52
N ALA A 339 -1.53 16.70 -3.25
CA ALA A 339 -2.74 16.19 -2.61
C ALA A 339 -4.02 16.80 -3.20
N ARG A 340 -4.00 18.09 -3.61
CA ARG A 340 -5.09 18.66 -4.38
C ARG A 340 -5.12 18.06 -5.78
N HIS A 341 -4.02 17.87 -6.49
CA HIS A 341 -4.06 17.32 -7.85
C HIS A 341 -4.64 15.90 -7.88
N ASP A 342 -4.18 15.00 -6.99
CA ASP A 342 -4.70 13.63 -6.86
C ASP A 342 -6.19 13.61 -6.45
N VAL A 343 -6.63 14.56 -5.61
CA VAL A 343 -8.03 14.64 -5.13
C VAL A 343 -8.95 15.42 -6.06
N THR A 344 -8.45 16.47 -6.73
CA THR A 344 -9.20 17.33 -7.65
C THR A 344 -9.40 16.56 -8.95
N MET A 345 -8.37 15.88 -9.48
CA MET A 345 -8.58 14.90 -10.56
C MET A 345 -9.50 13.74 -10.16
N SER A 346 -9.58 13.38 -8.87
CA SER A 346 -10.51 12.33 -8.43
C SER A 346 -11.98 12.75 -8.44
N ASN A 347 -12.26 14.05 -8.36
CA ASN A 347 -13.59 14.60 -8.17
C ASN A 347 -13.97 15.72 -9.17
N GLU A 348 -13.13 16.00 -10.18
CA GLU A 348 -13.38 17.05 -11.19
C GLU A 348 -14.66 16.78 -12.01
N ASP A 349 -15.08 15.51 -12.10
CA ASP A 349 -16.35 15.08 -12.71
C ASP A 349 -17.50 14.88 -11.70
N VAL A 350 -17.25 15.08 -10.40
CA VAL A 350 -18.28 15.06 -9.36
C VAL A 350 -18.76 16.50 -9.22
N GLU A 351 -19.62 16.93 -10.15
CA GLU A 351 -20.24 18.24 -10.12
C GLU A 351 -20.71 18.55 -8.69
N VAL A 352 -20.34 19.75 -8.26
CA VAL A 352 -20.91 20.51 -7.15
C VAL A 352 -22.44 20.39 -7.22
N LEU A 353 -23.00 19.42 -6.50
CA LEU A 353 -24.44 19.22 -6.39
C LEU A 353 -24.81 19.19 -4.90
N GLY A 354 -25.20 20.37 -4.41
CA GLY A 354 -25.93 20.54 -3.16
C GLY A 354 -25.17 21.30 -2.09
N GLU A 355 -25.49 22.59 -2.00
CA GLU A 355 -25.26 23.60 -0.92
C GLU A 355 -24.66 23.12 0.41
#